data_AF-A0A2N2W169-F1
#
_entry.id   AF-A0A2N2W169-F1
#
_cell.length_a   1.000
_cell.length_b   1.000
_cell.length_c   1.000
_cell.angle_alpha   90.00
_cell.angle_beta   90.00
_cell.angle_gamma   90.00
#
_symmetry.space_group_name_H-M   'P 1'
#
loop_
_entity.id
_entity.type
_entity.pdbx_description
1 polymer ?
#
loop_
_entity_poly.entity_id
_entity_poly.type
_entity_poly.pdbx_seq_one_letter_code
_entity_poly.pdbx_strand_id
1 'polypeptide(L)'
;MRIYLTTILLFLFCFCAVAQKQGERFAQSYALLDAMLNNEVEYSFKDAVFSVENAYLDGKLDKTEFEKEISVYVNLCNSLLKNRLLEYGEKDRETVNKWAAVFTVMTDSIPLYIQDGQYVYTPFSYDFKDIFGHHDKENLFVSKLLKTRMGNCRSLPYLYKILAEELYVDANLALAPNHVYIKHNSERHGWYNTELTSGIFPIDAWIMASGFVHVDAITNGVYMKALNNKESIAVLLVDLAENYNAKFPDNDGSFALQCAERAIKEYPNFAKALILKAEANKVQWQNETDEEKKKQMLTDLENQLAHIHNLGYRQMPEEMYLNWLVSLKTEREKYENKYLNNFIKN
;
A
#
# COMPACT_ATOMS: atom_id res chain seq x y z
N MET A 1 41.25 30.76 11.91
CA MET A 1 40.62 30.69 10.57
C MET A 1 40.84 29.33 9.88
N ARG A 2 42.06 28.78 9.81
CA ARG A 2 42.34 27.45 9.19
C ARG A 2 41.60 26.26 9.83
N ILE A 3 41.48 26.20 11.16
CA ILE A 3 40.82 25.09 11.88
C ILE A 3 39.30 25.07 11.62
N TYR A 4 38.66 26.24 11.53
CA TYR A 4 37.23 26.36 11.19
C TYR A 4 36.93 25.98 9.74
N LEU A 5 37.86 26.25 8.81
CA LEU A 5 37.71 25.87 7.41
C LEU A 5 37.80 24.34 7.23
N THR A 6 38.68 23.67 7.98
CA THR A 6 38.81 22.19 7.96
C THR A 6 37.63 21.48 8.60
N THR A 7 37.05 22.00 9.69
CA THR A 7 35.83 21.41 10.28
C THR A 7 34.60 21.62 9.41
N ILE A 8 34.46 22.77 8.75
CA ILE A 8 33.39 23.01 7.76
C ILE A 8 33.54 22.05 6.56
N LEU A 9 34.76 21.86 6.06
CA LEU A 9 35.01 20.93 4.94
C LEU A 9 34.72 19.47 5.32
N LEU A 10 35.11 19.02 6.52
CA LEU A 10 34.82 17.66 7.01
C LEU A 10 33.32 17.43 7.21
N PHE A 11 32.61 18.45 7.72
CA PHE A 11 31.17 18.39 7.92
C PHE A 11 30.43 18.31 6.58
N LEU A 12 30.84 19.10 5.58
CA LEU A 12 30.32 19.03 4.20
C LEU A 12 30.60 17.67 3.54
N PHE A 13 31.81 17.12 3.71
CA PHE A 13 32.17 15.82 3.12
C PHE A 13 31.36 14.67 3.72
N CYS A 14 31.16 14.65 5.04
CA CYS A 14 30.31 13.66 5.70
C CYS A 14 28.84 13.80 5.28
N PHE A 15 28.33 15.02 5.11
CA PHE A 15 26.95 15.24 4.65
C PHE A 15 26.72 14.72 3.23
N CYS A 16 27.64 15.00 2.30
CA CYS A 16 27.56 14.49 0.93
C CYS A 16 27.63 12.95 0.87
N ALA A 17 28.49 12.33 1.67
CA ALA A 17 28.61 10.86 1.71
C ALA A 17 27.35 10.17 2.26
N VAL A 18 26.66 10.79 3.24
CA VAL A 18 25.39 10.27 3.77
C VAL A 18 24.28 10.43 2.73
N ALA A 19 24.12 11.60 2.11
CA ALA A 19 23.11 11.83 1.07
C ALA A 19 23.30 10.88 -0.13
N GLN A 20 24.55 10.64 -0.55
CA GLN A 20 24.87 9.71 -1.63
C GLN A 20 24.46 8.26 -1.28
N LYS A 21 24.78 7.79 -0.07
CA LYS A 21 24.37 6.45 0.39
C LYS A 21 22.86 6.31 0.55
N GLN A 22 22.15 7.38 0.89
CA GLN A 22 20.69 7.35 0.99
C GLN A 22 20.05 7.24 -0.40
N GLY A 23 20.49 8.05 -1.37
CA GLY A 23 20.01 7.95 -2.75
C GLY A 23 20.29 6.58 -3.39
N GLU A 24 21.44 5.96 -3.07
CA GLU A 24 21.78 4.62 -3.54
C GLU A 24 20.77 3.55 -3.10
N ARG A 25 20.20 3.65 -1.89
CA ARG A 25 19.21 2.68 -1.40
C ARG A 25 17.87 2.76 -2.13
N PHE A 26 17.45 3.98 -2.47
CA PHE A 26 16.26 4.15 -3.30
C PHE A 26 16.47 3.58 -4.71
N ALA A 27 17.66 3.78 -5.29
CA ALA A 27 18.03 3.18 -6.57
C ALA A 27 18.08 1.64 -6.51
N GLN A 28 18.62 1.06 -5.43
CA GLN A 28 18.63 -0.39 -5.21
C GLN A 28 17.21 -0.94 -5.08
N SER A 29 16.33 -0.26 -4.33
CA SER A 29 14.93 -0.67 -4.22
C SER A 29 14.21 -0.57 -5.55
N TYR A 30 14.44 0.50 -6.33
CA TYR A 30 13.89 0.62 -7.68
C TYR A 30 14.33 -0.55 -8.56
N ALA A 31 15.63 -0.87 -8.55
CA ALA A 31 16.20 -1.96 -9.35
C ALA A 31 15.58 -3.32 -9.00
N LEU A 32 15.33 -3.60 -7.71
CA LEU A 32 14.62 -4.82 -7.29
C LEU A 32 13.20 -4.87 -7.85
N LEU A 33 12.43 -3.78 -7.72
CA LEU A 33 11.06 -3.70 -8.21
C LEU A 33 11.02 -3.85 -9.75
N ASP A 34 11.93 -3.20 -10.47
CA ASP A 34 12.03 -3.31 -11.93
C ASP A 34 12.40 -4.74 -12.38
N ALA A 35 13.36 -5.37 -11.70
CA ALA A 35 13.74 -6.75 -11.95
C ALA A 35 12.57 -7.72 -11.73
N MET A 36 11.76 -7.53 -10.68
CA MET A 36 10.53 -8.31 -10.48
C MET A 36 9.51 -8.12 -11.61
N LEU A 37 9.35 -6.88 -12.10
CA LEU A 37 8.41 -6.59 -13.20
C LEU A 37 8.86 -7.19 -14.54
N ASN A 38 10.17 -7.29 -14.75
CA ASN A 38 10.79 -7.88 -15.94
C ASN A 38 10.97 -9.41 -15.80
N ASN A 39 10.58 -10.00 -14.66
CA ASN A 39 10.77 -11.41 -14.30
C ASN A 39 12.25 -11.85 -14.27
N GLU A 40 13.16 -10.92 -14.00
CA GLU A 40 14.59 -11.20 -13.79
C GLU A 40 14.85 -11.73 -12.38
N VAL A 41 14.00 -11.36 -11.43
CA VAL A 41 13.94 -11.87 -10.06
C VAL A 41 12.52 -12.37 -9.80
N GLU A 42 12.40 -13.43 -9.00
CA GLU A 42 11.10 -13.98 -8.60
C GLU A 42 10.26 -12.93 -7.86
N TYR A 43 8.96 -12.88 -8.18
CA TYR A 43 8.02 -12.00 -7.51
C TYR A 43 7.90 -12.35 -6.02
N SER A 44 8.00 -11.33 -5.16
CA SER A 44 7.70 -11.43 -3.74
C SER A 44 7.18 -10.08 -3.26
N PHE A 45 5.88 -9.99 -2.96
CA PHE A 45 5.30 -8.75 -2.46
C PHE A 45 5.92 -8.35 -1.11
N LYS A 46 6.23 -9.34 -0.27
CA LYS A 46 6.93 -9.19 1.01
C LYS A 46 8.29 -8.52 0.85
N ASP A 47 9.14 -9.02 -0.04
CA ASP A 47 10.48 -8.45 -0.27
C ASP A 47 10.39 -7.06 -0.93
N ALA A 48 9.42 -6.87 -1.82
CA ALA A 48 9.16 -5.57 -2.44
C ALA A 48 8.77 -4.50 -1.40
N VAL A 49 7.82 -4.82 -0.50
CA VAL A 49 7.42 -3.94 0.62
C VAL A 49 8.61 -3.66 1.54
N PHE A 50 9.33 -4.70 1.97
CA PHE A 50 10.52 -4.56 2.82
C PHE A 50 11.55 -3.61 2.19
N SER A 51 11.83 -3.78 0.90
CA SER A 51 12.82 -2.96 0.19
C SER A 51 12.45 -1.48 0.17
N VAL A 52 11.18 -1.16 -0.12
CA VAL A 52 10.68 0.22 -0.16
C VAL A 52 10.74 0.89 1.21
N GLU A 53 10.33 0.18 2.26
CA GLU A 53 10.37 0.71 3.63
C GLU A 53 11.81 0.86 4.12
N ASN A 54 12.67 -0.13 3.84
CA ASN A 54 14.07 -0.10 4.25
C ASN A 54 14.87 1.00 3.54
N ALA A 55 14.51 1.36 2.30
CA ALA A 55 15.10 2.50 1.60
C ALA A 55 14.84 3.81 2.36
N TYR A 56 13.60 4.03 2.83
CA TYR A 56 13.25 5.21 3.64
C TYR A 56 13.93 5.21 5.01
N LEU A 57 14.02 4.03 5.65
CA LEU A 57 14.61 3.81 6.97
C LEU A 57 16.15 3.79 6.96
N ASP A 58 16.80 4.22 5.88
CA ASP A 58 18.25 4.26 5.76
C ASP A 58 18.92 2.89 6.00
N GLY A 59 18.31 1.81 5.53
CA GLY A 59 18.87 0.46 5.66
C GLY A 59 18.84 -0.10 7.09
N LYS A 60 18.08 0.51 8.00
CA LYS A 60 18.04 0.13 9.42
C LYS A 60 16.98 -0.93 9.74
N LEU A 61 16.15 -1.33 8.78
CA LEU A 61 15.15 -2.36 8.99
C LEU A 61 15.82 -3.74 9.03
N ASP A 62 15.62 -4.47 10.13
CA ASP A 62 16.15 -5.82 10.30
C ASP A 62 15.28 -6.81 9.52
N LYS A 63 15.84 -7.40 8.45
CA LYS A 63 15.14 -8.37 7.60
C LYS A 63 14.76 -9.63 8.38
N THR A 64 15.62 -10.10 9.27
CA THR A 64 15.38 -11.34 10.03
C THR A 64 14.22 -11.14 11.00
N GLU A 65 14.19 -10.00 11.69
CA GLU A 65 13.07 -9.72 12.61
C GLU A 65 11.76 -9.47 11.85
N PHE A 66 11.80 -8.78 10.70
CA PHE A 66 10.62 -8.58 9.85
C PHE A 66 10.01 -9.91 9.38
N GLU A 67 10.84 -10.83 8.88
CA GLU A 67 10.40 -12.17 8.45
C GLU A 67 9.91 -13.04 9.60
N LYS A 68 10.56 -12.93 10.76
CA LYS A 68 10.17 -13.65 11.97
C LYS A 68 8.80 -13.17 12.48
N GLU A 69 8.55 -11.87 12.51
CA GLU A 69 7.24 -11.31 12.89
C GLU A 69 6.15 -11.80 11.94
N ILE A 70 6.36 -11.75 10.61
CA ILE A 70 5.41 -12.31 9.63
C ILE A 70 5.13 -13.79 9.90
N SER A 71 6.19 -14.57 10.15
CA SER A 71 6.09 -16.02 10.42
C SER A 71 5.23 -16.32 11.66
N VAL A 72 5.23 -15.46 12.68
CA VAL A 72 4.34 -15.60 13.85
C VAL A 72 2.87 -15.57 13.42
N TYR A 73 2.47 -14.63 12.57
CA TYR A 73 1.08 -14.52 12.10
C TYR A 73 0.70 -15.62 11.10
N VAL A 74 1.64 -16.05 10.25
CA VAL A 74 1.44 -17.22 9.37
C VAL A 74 1.18 -18.49 10.19
N ASN A 75 1.95 -18.70 11.26
CA ASN A 75 1.74 -19.82 12.19
C ASN A 75 0.40 -19.73 12.93
N LEU A 76 -0.04 -18.53 13.29
CA LEU A 76 -1.36 -18.31 13.87
C LEU A 76 -2.48 -18.64 12.87
N CYS A 77 -2.35 -18.21 11.60
CA CYS A 77 -3.28 -18.58 10.54
C CYS A 77 -3.34 -20.10 10.36
N ASN A 78 -2.19 -20.77 10.28
CA ASN A 78 -2.12 -22.24 10.19
C ASN A 78 -2.74 -22.95 11.39
N SER A 79 -2.65 -22.35 12.59
CA SER A 79 -3.31 -22.87 13.79
C SER A 79 -4.83 -22.74 13.70
N LEU A 80 -5.35 -21.63 13.16
CA LEU A 80 -6.78 -21.48 12.89
C LEU A 80 -7.27 -22.49 11.84
N LEU A 81 -6.52 -22.69 10.75
CA LEU A 81 -6.87 -23.62 9.67
C LEU A 81 -7.03 -25.06 10.17
N LYS A 82 -6.24 -25.47 11.18
CA LYS A 82 -6.33 -26.80 11.80
C LYS A 82 -7.53 -26.95 12.74
N ASN A 83 -7.97 -25.87 13.37
CA ASN A 83 -8.95 -25.91 14.47
C ASN A 83 -10.33 -25.34 14.11
N ARG A 84 -10.47 -24.69 12.94
CA ARG A 84 -11.73 -24.12 12.45
C ARG A 84 -12.29 -24.94 11.30
N LEU A 85 -13.59 -25.24 11.37
CA LEU A 85 -14.35 -25.70 10.22
C LEU A 85 -15.00 -24.49 9.53
N LEU A 86 -14.72 -24.32 8.23
CA LEU A 86 -15.41 -23.34 7.39
C LEU A 86 -16.62 -24.00 6.72
N GLU A 87 -17.81 -23.43 6.89
CA GLU A 87 -19.02 -23.86 6.19
C GLU A 87 -19.05 -23.31 4.75
N TYR A 88 -18.26 -23.94 3.89
CA TYR A 88 -18.11 -23.55 2.49
C TYR A 88 -17.95 -24.80 1.64
N GLY A 89 -18.84 -24.98 0.66
CA GLY A 89 -19.02 -26.25 -0.07
C GLY A 89 -18.43 -26.27 -1.48
N GLU A 90 -17.93 -25.15 -2.00
CA GLU A 90 -17.37 -25.09 -3.35
C GLU A 90 -15.91 -25.58 -3.38
N LYS A 91 -15.36 -25.79 -4.59
CA LYS A 91 -14.03 -26.41 -4.76
C LYS A 91 -12.87 -25.52 -4.29
N ASP A 92 -13.05 -24.21 -4.26
CA ASP A 92 -12.08 -23.22 -3.75
C ASP A 92 -12.11 -23.07 -2.21
N ARG A 93 -12.79 -23.98 -1.49
CA ARG A 93 -12.88 -24.00 -0.02
C ARG A 93 -11.54 -23.83 0.70
N GLU A 94 -10.48 -24.48 0.23
CA GLU A 94 -9.16 -24.37 0.88
C GLU A 94 -8.64 -22.93 0.81
N THR A 95 -8.73 -22.32 -0.37
CA THR A 95 -8.34 -20.93 -0.62
C THR A 95 -9.17 -19.96 0.21
N VAL A 96 -10.49 -20.11 0.21
CA VAL A 96 -11.40 -19.29 1.01
C VAL A 96 -11.12 -19.45 2.51
N ASN A 97 -10.80 -20.65 2.99
CA ASN A 97 -10.44 -20.88 4.40
C ASN A 97 -9.14 -20.17 4.78
N LYS A 98 -8.14 -20.14 3.89
CA LYS A 98 -6.89 -19.37 4.08
C LYS A 98 -7.17 -17.86 4.14
N TRP A 99 -7.93 -17.30 3.19
CA TRP A 99 -8.34 -15.89 3.22
C TRP A 99 -9.08 -15.53 4.51
N ALA A 100 -9.99 -16.39 4.92
CA ALA A 100 -10.75 -16.25 6.16
C ALA A 100 -9.87 -16.36 7.41
N ALA A 101 -8.81 -17.18 7.40
CA ALA A 101 -7.88 -17.28 8.53
C ALA A 101 -7.03 -16.01 8.65
N VAL A 102 -6.52 -15.49 7.53
CA VAL A 102 -5.78 -14.21 7.52
C VAL A 102 -6.69 -13.08 8.00
N PHE A 103 -7.93 -13.02 7.52
CA PHE A 103 -8.89 -12.00 7.96
C PHE A 103 -9.11 -12.05 9.47
N THR A 104 -9.41 -13.23 10.04
CA THR A 104 -9.57 -13.40 11.49
C THR A 104 -8.32 -12.97 12.28
N VAL A 105 -7.11 -13.32 11.83
CA VAL A 105 -5.86 -12.85 12.48
C VAL A 105 -5.72 -11.33 12.40
N MET A 106 -6.18 -10.71 11.32
CA MET A 106 -6.09 -9.27 11.14
C MET A 106 -7.13 -8.49 11.95
N THR A 107 -8.32 -9.05 12.19
CA THR A 107 -9.48 -8.28 12.66
C THR A 107 -10.12 -8.77 13.96
N ASP A 108 -9.90 -10.02 14.37
CA ASP A 108 -10.59 -10.64 15.49
C ASP A 108 -9.67 -11.03 16.65
N SER A 109 -10.24 -11.03 17.85
CA SER A 109 -9.57 -11.60 19.03
C SER A 109 -9.63 -13.12 18.99
N ILE A 110 -8.50 -13.79 19.20
CA ILE A 110 -8.40 -15.25 19.10
C ILE A 110 -8.01 -15.82 20.47
N PRO A 111 -8.80 -16.73 21.07
CA PRO A 111 -8.38 -17.44 22.27
C PRO A 111 -7.23 -18.41 21.93
N LEU A 112 -6.14 -18.31 22.67
CA LEU A 112 -4.95 -19.16 22.53
C LEU A 112 -4.77 -19.98 23.80
N TYR A 113 -4.65 -21.29 23.65
CA TYR A 113 -4.32 -22.20 24.74
C TYR A 113 -2.84 -22.57 24.61
N ILE A 114 -1.99 -21.96 25.45
CA ILE A 114 -0.55 -22.17 25.43
C ILE A 114 -0.14 -22.72 26.81
N GLN A 115 0.38 -23.95 26.81
CA GLN A 115 0.81 -24.68 28.01
C GLN A 115 -0.30 -24.78 29.07
N ASP A 116 -0.28 -23.88 30.06
CA ASP A 116 -1.09 -23.91 31.29
C ASP A 116 -2.05 -22.71 31.42
N GLY A 117 -2.25 -21.92 30.35
CA GLY A 117 -3.07 -20.70 30.39
C GLY A 117 -3.86 -20.42 29.13
N GLN A 118 -5.01 -19.78 29.31
CA GLN A 118 -5.80 -19.20 28.23
C GLN A 118 -5.36 -17.74 28.04
N TYR A 119 -4.79 -17.44 26.88
CA TYR A 119 -4.44 -16.11 26.44
C TYR A 119 -5.43 -15.64 25.38
N VAL A 120 -5.53 -14.33 25.16
CA VAL A 120 -6.31 -13.76 24.07
C VAL A 120 -5.37 -12.96 23.20
N TYR A 121 -5.21 -13.40 21.95
CA TYR A 121 -4.59 -12.59 20.91
C TYR A 121 -5.50 -11.40 20.61
N THR A 122 -4.93 -10.20 20.59
CA THR A 122 -5.60 -8.97 20.15
C THR A 122 -5.21 -8.68 18.69
N PRO A 123 -6.17 -8.39 17.80
CA PRO A 123 -5.91 -8.11 16.40
C PRO A 123 -5.22 -6.77 16.19
N PHE A 124 -4.82 -6.53 14.95
CA PHE A 124 -4.32 -5.23 14.52
C PHE A 124 -5.43 -4.17 14.57
N SER A 125 -5.04 -2.91 14.69
CA SER A 125 -5.96 -1.79 14.82
C SER A 125 -5.57 -0.63 13.89
N TYR A 126 -6.56 0.17 13.54
CA TYR A 126 -6.36 1.36 12.71
C TYR A 126 -5.86 2.55 13.54
N ASP A 127 -4.79 3.21 13.09
CA ASP A 127 -4.23 4.42 13.67
C ASP A 127 -4.88 5.66 13.06
N PHE A 128 -5.74 6.33 13.83
CA PHE A 128 -6.43 7.55 13.42
C PHE A 128 -5.62 8.83 13.62
N LYS A 129 -4.38 8.76 14.13
CA LYS A 129 -3.60 9.96 14.51
C LYS A 129 -2.96 10.66 13.31
N ASP A 130 -2.35 9.90 12.40
CA ASP A 130 -1.64 10.42 11.22
C ASP A 130 -1.86 9.49 10.03
N ILE A 131 -3.14 9.39 9.64
CA ILE A 131 -3.63 8.43 8.64
C ILE A 131 -2.95 8.55 7.27
N PHE A 132 -2.51 9.76 6.91
CA PHE A 132 -1.86 10.05 5.64
C PHE A 132 -0.32 9.98 5.72
N GLY A 133 0.25 9.77 6.92
CA GLY A 133 1.70 9.83 7.13
C GLY A 133 2.27 11.19 6.75
N HIS A 134 1.58 12.28 7.14
CA HIS A 134 2.06 13.65 6.88
C HIS A 134 3.17 14.02 7.85
N HIS A 135 3.10 13.52 9.08
CA HIS A 135 4.09 13.78 10.12
C HIS A 135 5.15 12.69 10.18
N ASP A 136 4.72 11.42 10.09
CA ASP A 136 5.59 10.26 10.13
C ASP A 136 5.18 9.26 9.03
N LYS A 137 6.03 9.14 8.00
CA LYS A 137 5.79 8.22 6.87
C LYS A 137 5.74 6.76 7.30
N GLU A 138 6.39 6.40 8.41
CA GLU A 138 6.33 5.04 8.93
C GLU A 138 4.91 4.62 9.33
N ASN A 139 3.96 5.56 9.54
CA ASN A 139 2.53 5.24 9.73
C ASN A 139 1.93 4.46 8.56
N LEU A 140 2.48 4.58 7.36
CA LEU A 140 2.06 3.86 6.17
C LEU A 140 2.70 2.45 6.06
N PHE A 141 3.64 2.10 6.95
CA PHE A 141 4.53 0.95 6.78
C PHE A 141 4.01 -0.31 7.48
N VAL A 142 4.23 -1.45 6.83
CA VAL A 142 4.02 -2.80 7.38
C VAL A 142 4.99 -3.06 8.53
N SER A 143 6.25 -2.62 8.45
CA SER A 143 7.21 -2.77 9.55
C SER A 143 6.74 -2.12 10.85
N LYS A 144 6.17 -0.90 10.78
CA LYS A 144 5.57 -0.23 11.94
C LYS A 144 4.30 -0.94 12.42
N LEU A 145 3.46 -1.41 11.50
CA LEU A 145 2.26 -2.19 11.82
C LEU A 145 2.61 -3.46 12.60
N LEU A 146 3.61 -4.23 12.14
CA LEU A 146 4.07 -5.45 12.82
C LEU A 146 4.56 -5.14 14.24
N LYS A 147 5.33 -4.06 14.40
CA LYS A 147 5.91 -3.66 15.69
C LYS A 147 4.91 -3.09 16.69
N THR A 148 3.96 -2.28 16.22
CA THR A 148 3.07 -1.49 17.10
C THR A 148 1.65 -2.05 17.17
N ARG A 149 1.29 -2.97 16.27
CA ARG A 149 -0.07 -3.43 15.99
C ARG A 149 -1.03 -2.34 15.48
N MET A 150 -0.51 -1.16 15.17
CA MET A 150 -1.27 -0.01 14.68
C MET A 150 -0.86 0.30 13.25
N GLY A 151 -1.82 0.33 12.32
CA GLY A 151 -1.57 0.66 10.91
C GLY A 151 -2.72 1.43 10.30
N ASN A 152 -2.77 1.49 8.97
CA ASN A 152 -3.79 2.27 8.26
C ASN A 152 -4.28 1.54 7.01
N CYS A 153 -5.01 2.27 6.17
CA CYS A 153 -5.62 1.76 4.95
C CYS A 153 -4.62 1.28 3.91
N ARG A 154 -3.31 1.48 4.13
CA ARG A 154 -2.24 0.99 3.27
C ARG A 154 -1.51 -0.19 3.91
N SER A 155 -1.00 -0.04 5.12
CA SER A 155 -0.23 -1.09 5.78
C SER A 155 -1.06 -2.33 6.12
N LEU A 156 -2.35 -2.17 6.48
CA LEU A 156 -3.22 -3.31 6.79
C LEU A 156 -3.46 -4.21 5.56
N PRO A 157 -3.93 -3.72 4.40
CA PRO A 157 -4.05 -4.55 3.19
C PRO A 157 -2.72 -5.13 2.73
N TYR A 158 -1.62 -4.40 2.85
CA TYR A 158 -0.31 -4.92 2.46
C TYR A 158 0.10 -6.12 3.31
N LEU A 159 -0.04 -6.02 4.64
CA LEU A 159 0.22 -7.15 5.52
C LEU A 159 -0.71 -8.33 5.22
N TYR A 160 -2.00 -8.09 4.97
CA TYR A 160 -2.91 -9.16 4.57
C TYR A 160 -2.45 -9.88 3.29
N LYS A 161 -2.06 -9.13 2.25
CA LYS A 161 -1.57 -9.71 1.00
C LYS A 161 -0.30 -10.54 1.25
N ILE A 162 0.63 -10.03 2.04
CA ILE A 162 1.83 -10.77 2.46
C ILE A 162 1.44 -12.08 3.14
N LEU A 163 0.55 -12.04 4.14
CA LEU A 163 0.13 -13.24 4.87
C LEU A 163 -0.60 -14.27 3.99
N ALA A 164 -1.41 -13.81 3.04
CA ALA A 164 -2.08 -14.68 2.08
C ALA A 164 -1.06 -15.38 1.16
N GLU A 165 -0.08 -14.65 0.63
CA GLU A 165 0.97 -15.19 -0.23
C GLU A 165 1.89 -16.18 0.52
N GLU A 166 2.21 -15.91 1.79
CA GLU A 166 2.95 -16.84 2.64
C GLU A 166 2.15 -18.12 2.99
N LEU A 167 0.82 -18.11 2.79
CA LEU A 167 -0.05 -19.29 2.86
C LEU A 167 -0.30 -19.93 1.48
N TYR A 168 0.45 -19.49 0.46
CA TYR A 168 0.38 -19.96 -0.91
C TYR A 168 -0.99 -19.75 -1.56
N VAL A 169 -1.64 -18.62 -1.27
CA VAL A 169 -2.87 -18.18 -1.94
C VAL A 169 -2.78 -16.72 -2.36
N ASP A 170 -3.38 -16.39 -3.50
CA ASP A 170 -3.38 -15.02 -4.00
C ASP A 170 -4.29 -14.12 -3.16
N ALA A 171 -3.92 -12.84 -3.03
CA ALA A 171 -4.79 -11.78 -2.58
C ALA A 171 -4.56 -10.54 -3.46
N ASN A 172 -5.64 -9.96 -4.00
CA ASN A 172 -5.52 -8.81 -4.88
C ASN A 172 -5.74 -7.53 -4.08
N LEU A 173 -4.80 -6.58 -4.20
CA LEU A 173 -5.08 -5.20 -3.79
C LEU A 173 -6.17 -4.62 -4.70
N ALA A 174 -6.93 -3.68 -4.18
CA ALA A 174 -7.83 -2.85 -4.95
C ALA A 174 -7.77 -1.41 -4.41
N LEU A 175 -8.00 -0.45 -5.29
CA LEU A 175 -7.85 0.96 -4.98
C LEU A 175 -9.19 1.69 -5.02
N ALA A 176 -9.38 2.60 -4.09
CA ALA A 176 -10.34 3.70 -4.16
C ALA A 176 -9.58 5.01 -3.89
N PRO A 177 -10.18 6.20 -4.11
CA PRO A 177 -9.50 7.46 -3.80
C PRO A 177 -8.95 7.47 -2.36
N ASN A 178 -7.63 7.67 -2.24
CA ASN A 178 -6.88 7.66 -0.98
C ASN A 178 -6.99 6.36 -0.15
N HIS A 179 -7.38 5.23 -0.74
CA HIS A 179 -7.66 4.00 0.01
C HIS A 179 -7.20 2.74 -0.73
N VAL A 180 -6.67 1.78 0.04
CA VAL A 180 -6.34 0.44 -0.44
C VAL A 180 -7.14 -0.57 0.36
N TYR A 181 -7.61 -1.63 -0.30
CA TYR A 181 -8.31 -2.73 0.33
C TYR A 181 -8.02 -4.03 -0.43
N ILE A 182 -8.60 -5.15 0.02
CA ILE A 182 -8.40 -6.46 -0.62
C ILE A 182 -9.64 -6.85 -1.42
N LYS A 183 -9.45 -7.42 -2.60
CA LYS A 183 -10.53 -7.99 -3.42
C LYS A 183 -10.24 -9.45 -3.71
N HIS A 184 -11.24 -10.29 -3.50
CA HIS A 184 -11.17 -11.73 -3.72
C HIS A 184 -12.26 -12.16 -4.68
N ASN A 185 -12.05 -13.28 -5.37
CA ASN A 185 -13.06 -13.92 -6.19
C ASN A 185 -13.25 -15.35 -5.69
N SER A 186 -14.44 -15.66 -5.17
CA SER A 186 -14.78 -17.02 -4.76
C SER A 186 -15.89 -17.58 -5.62
N GLU A 187 -16.00 -18.90 -5.72
CA GLU A 187 -17.00 -19.53 -6.59
C GLU A 187 -18.43 -19.27 -6.15
N ARG A 188 -18.66 -19.31 -4.83
CA ARG A 188 -19.98 -19.05 -4.25
C ARG A 188 -20.42 -17.60 -4.38
N HIS A 189 -19.51 -16.65 -4.18
CA HIS A 189 -19.85 -15.24 -3.97
C HIS A 189 -19.40 -14.33 -5.11
N GLY A 190 -18.66 -14.84 -6.10
CA GLY A 190 -18.00 -14.02 -7.10
C GLY A 190 -16.99 -13.06 -6.47
N TRP A 191 -16.83 -11.89 -7.08
CA TRP A 191 -15.97 -10.83 -6.58
C TRP A 191 -16.55 -10.17 -5.32
N TYR A 192 -15.74 -10.05 -4.28
CA TYR A 192 -16.10 -9.34 -3.06
C TYR A 192 -14.92 -8.56 -2.47
N ASN A 193 -15.26 -7.52 -1.73
CA ASN A 193 -14.29 -6.63 -1.08
C ASN A 193 -14.06 -7.10 0.36
N THR A 194 -12.83 -6.97 0.83
CA THR A 194 -12.37 -7.29 2.19
C THR A 194 -11.68 -6.04 2.74
N GLU A 195 -12.36 -5.36 3.67
CA GLU A 195 -11.92 -4.09 4.26
C GLU A 195 -11.35 -4.32 5.65
N LEU A 196 -10.06 -4.02 5.83
CA LEU A 196 -9.35 -4.28 7.07
C LEU A 196 -9.38 -3.10 8.04
N THR A 197 -9.68 -1.89 7.54
CA THR A 197 -9.82 -0.69 8.36
C THR A 197 -11.02 -0.79 9.30
N SER A 198 -12.14 -1.30 8.79
CA SER A 198 -13.39 -1.49 9.55
C SER A 198 -13.66 -2.96 9.89
N GLY A 199 -12.86 -3.91 9.38
CA GLY A 199 -12.97 -5.33 9.67
C GLY A 199 -14.28 -5.94 9.16
N ILE A 200 -14.62 -5.65 7.89
CA ILE A 200 -15.88 -6.07 7.25
C ILE A 200 -15.69 -6.42 5.76
N PHE A 201 -16.75 -6.96 5.17
CA PHE A 201 -16.84 -7.19 3.73
C PHE A 201 -17.82 -6.20 3.07
N PRO A 202 -17.36 -5.03 2.59
CA PRO A 202 -18.25 -4.01 2.05
C PRO A 202 -18.82 -4.39 0.67
N ILE A 203 -20.09 -4.05 0.41
CA ILE A 203 -20.65 -4.13 -0.95
C ILE A 203 -20.06 -3.05 -1.88
N ASP A 204 -19.98 -3.33 -3.18
CA ASP A 204 -19.43 -2.40 -4.17
C ASP A 204 -20.14 -1.03 -4.16
N ALA A 205 -21.48 -1.04 -4.05
CA ALA A 205 -22.28 0.18 -4.01
C ALA A 205 -21.85 1.13 -2.90
N TRP A 206 -21.35 0.60 -1.79
CA TRP A 206 -20.85 1.42 -0.71
C TRP A 206 -19.49 2.01 -1.02
N ILE A 207 -18.52 1.21 -1.46
CA ILE A 207 -17.20 1.73 -1.88
C ILE A 207 -17.37 2.82 -2.96
N MET A 208 -18.31 2.64 -3.88
CA MET A 208 -18.65 3.63 -4.90
C MET A 208 -19.27 4.90 -4.32
N ALA A 209 -20.36 4.78 -3.57
CA ALA A 209 -21.14 5.93 -3.09
C ALA A 209 -20.41 6.75 -2.02
N SER A 210 -19.58 6.08 -1.23
CA SER A 210 -18.93 6.68 -0.07
C SER A 210 -17.47 7.07 -0.36
N GLY A 211 -16.81 6.39 -1.30
CA GLY A 211 -15.41 6.62 -1.67
C GLY A 211 -15.17 7.65 -2.79
N PHE A 212 -16.14 8.50 -3.16
CA PHE A 212 -15.99 9.49 -4.26
C PHE A 212 -15.56 8.89 -5.60
N VAL A 213 -16.01 7.67 -5.89
CA VAL A 213 -15.64 6.98 -7.12
C VAL A 213 -16.61 7.37 -8.24
N HIS A 214 -16.13 8.13 -9.22
CA HIS A 214 -16.91 8.41 -10.43
C HIS A 214 -17.06 7.13 -11.27
N VAL A 215 -18.22 6.93 -11.90
CA VAL A 215 -18.50 5.72 -12.72
C VAL A 215 -17.47 5.56 -13.85
N ASP A 216 -17.04 6.67 -14.45
CA ASP A 216 -16.00 6.67 -15.47
C ASP A 216 -14.67 6.12 -14.94
N ALA A 217 -14.31 6.40 -13.68
CA ALA A 217 -13.10 5.90 -13.06
C ALA A 217 -13.12 4.38 -12.87
N ILE A 218 -14.30 3.79 -12.69
CA ILE A 218 -14.49 2.33 -12.64
C ILE A 218 -14.36 1.74 -14.04
N THR A 219 -15.08 2.34 -15.00
CA THR A 219 -15.11 1.87 -16.40
C THR A 219 -13.71 1.92 -17.03
N ASN A 220 -12.93 2.94 -16.69
CA ASN A 220 -11.55 3.10 -17.15
C ASN A 220 -10.53 2.31 -16.30
N GLY A 221 -10.96 1.53 -15.30
CA GLY A 221 -10.06 0.71 -14.48
C GLY A 221 -9.11 1.50 -13.55
N VAL A 222 -9.45 2.74 -13.22
CA VAL A 222 -8.72 3.59 -12.26
C VAL A 222 -8.91 3.07 -10.84
N TYR A 223 -10.11 2.61 -10.51
CA TYR A 223 -10.48 2.15 -9.16
C TYR A 223 -11.27 0.83 -9.20
N MET A 224 -11.37 0.19 -8.04
CA MET A 224 -12.19 -0.99 -7.73
C MET A 224 -11.87 -2.28 -8.52
N LYS A 225 -10.79 -2.28 -9.30
CA LYS A 225 -10.23 -3.46 -9.96
C LYS A 225 -9.40 -4.28 -8.97
N ALA A 226 -9.46 -5.60 -9.09
CA ALA A 226 -8.49 -6.50 -8.47
C ALA A 226 -7.14 -6.40 -9.20
N LEU A 227 -6.14 -5.82 -8.53
CA LEU A 227 -4.81 -5.63 -9.08
C LEU A 227 -4.08 -6.96 -9.18
N ASN A 228 -3.41 -7.18 -10.31
CA ASN A 228 -2.45 -8.29 -10.43
C ASN A 228 -1.13 -7.96 -9.72
N ASN A 229 -0.20 -8.92 -9.73
CA ASN A 229 1.09 -8.78 -9.03
C ASN A 229 1.96 -7.64 -9.58
N LYS A 230 1.98 -7.44 -10.90
CA LYS A 230 2.72 -6.33 -11.54
C LYS A 230 2.11 -4.97 -11.22
N GLU A 231 0.78 -4.88 -11.24
CA GLU A 231 0.06 -3.67 -10.82
C GLU A 231 0.28 -3.38 -9.34
N SER A 232 0.41 -4.41 -8.48
CA SER A 232 0.77 -4.24 -7.07
C SER A 232 2.18 -3.68 -6.89
N ILE A 233 3.16 -4.13 -7.71
CA ILE A 233 4.50 -3.52 -7.73
C ILE A 233 4.46 -2.08 -8.27
N ALA A 234 3.57 -1.76 -9.22
CA ALA A 234 3.38 -0.38 -9.68
C ALA A 234 2.93 0.56 -8.55
N VAL A 235 2.08 0.08 -7.62
CA VAL A 235 1.74 0.84 -6.42
C VAL A 235 2.99 1.08 -5.55
N LEU A 236 3.84 0.06 -5.35
CA LEU A 236 5.08 0.20 -4.57
C LEU A 236 6.11 1.14 -5.21
N LEU A 237 6.16 1.25 -6.55
CA LEU A 237 6.99 2.24 -7.23
C LEU A 237 6.55 3.68 -6.90
N VAL A 238 5.25 3.93 -6.80
CA VAL A 238 4.73 5.23 -6.34
C VAL A 238 5.10 5.46 -4.87
N ASP A 239 5.00 4.43 -4.03
CA ASP A 239 5.35 4.52 -2.60
C ASP A 239 6.84 4.84 -2.41
N LEU A 240 7.69 4.22 -3.23
CA LEU A 240 9.13 4.48 -3.26
C LEU A 240 9.44 5.94 -3.64
N ALA A 241 8.75 6.48 -4.64
CA ALA A 241 8.91 7.87 -5.07
C ALA A 241 8.40 8.87 -4.02
N GLU A 242 7.25 8.60 -3.38
CA GLU A 242 6.72 9.44 -2.30
C GLU A 242 7.66 9.45 -1.10
N ASN A 243 8.20 8.29 -0.73
CA ASN A 243 9.22 8.17 0.31
C ASN A 243 10.50 8.92 -0.05
N TYR A 244 10.93 8.88 -1.31
CA TYR A 244 12.08 9.63 -1.80
C TYR A 244 11.84 11.14 -1.71
N ASN A 245 10.69 11.62 -2.21
CA ASN A 245 10.33 13.04 -2.15
C ASN A 245 10.23 13.55 -0.71
N ALA A 246 9.71 12.74 0.22
CA ALA A 246 9.67 13.10 1.64
C ALA A 246 11.08 13.16 2.26
N LYS A 247 12.01 12.31 1.82
CA LYS A 247 13.40 12.28 2.30
C LYS A 247 14.25 13.41 1.70
N PHE A 248 13.99 13.77 0.44
CA PHE A 248 14.73 14.75 -0.35
C PHE A 248 13.77 15.79 -0.93
N PRO A 249 13.21 16.72 -0.13
CA PRO A 249 12.19 17.66 -0.59
C PRO A 249 12.66 18.60 -1.71
N ASP A 250 13.96 18.88 -1.78
CA ASP A 250 14.55 19.78 -2.79
C ASP A 250 15.06 19.02 -4.04
N ASN A 251 14.63 17.78 -4.25
CA ASN A 251 15.05 17.00 -5.41
C ASN A 251 14.47 17.56 -6.73
N ASP A 252 15.10 17.20 -7.85
CA ASP A 252 14.75 17.71 -9.19
C ASP A 252 13.55 16.99 -9.85
N GLY A 253 12.91 16.07 -9.14
CA GLY A 253 11.80 15.26 -9.64
C GLY A 253 12.22 14.07 -10.50
N SER A 254 13.51 13.91 -10.85
CA SER A 254 13.95 12.89 -11.83
C SER A 254 13.68 11.46 -11.35
N PHE A 255 13.94 11.16 -10.07
CA PHE A 255 13.68 9.83 -9.51
C PHE A 255 12.18 9.53 -9.41
N ALA A 256 11.38 10.52 -9.01
CA ALA A 256 9.93 10.39 -8.96
C ALA A 256 9.33 10.15 -10.36
N LEU A 257 9.83 10.86 -11.37
CA LEU A 257 9.45 10.66 -12.76
C LEU A 257 9.79 9.24 -13.24
N GLN A 258 11.01 8.76 -12.97
CA GLN A 258 11.43 7.40 -13.31
C GLN A 258 10.50 6.33 -12.71
N CYS A 259 10.15 6.47 -11.43
CA CYS A 259 9.20 5.57 -10.76
C CYS A 259 7.80 5.65 -11.37
N ALA A 260 7.30 6.87 -11.62
CA ALA A 260 5.98 7.11 -12.19
C ALA A 260 5.85 6.48 -13.59
N GLU A 261 6.82 6.69 -14.48
CA GLU A 261 6.81 6.14 -15.83
C GLU A 261 6.87 4.61 -15.83
N ARG A 262 7.68 4.04 -14.92
CA ARG A 262 7.75 2.60 -14.75
C ARG A 262 6.42 2.02 -14.26
N ALA A 263 5.77 2.68 -13.31
CA ALA A 263 4.47 2.29 -12.78
C ALA A 263 3.37 2.38 -13.85
N ILE A 264 3.34 3.47 -14.63
CA ILE A 264 2.37 3.67 -15.73
C ILE A 264 2.51 2.58 -16.80
N LYS A 265 3.72 2.09 -17.07
CA LYS A 265 3.93 0.99 -18.03
C LYS A 265 3.20 -0.29 -17.63
N GLU A 266 3.12 -0.60 -16.33
CA GLU A 266 2.45 -1.81 -15.83
C GLU A 266 0.98 -1.57 -15.48
N TYR A 267 0.65 -0.35 -15.06
CA TYR A 267 -0.70 0.07 -14.71
C TYR A 267 -1.03 1.43 -15.36
N PRO A 268 -1.43 1.45 -16.66
CA PRO A 268 -1.55 2.69 -17.43
C PRO A 268 -2.54 3.72 -16.87
N ASN A 269 -3.67 3.26 -16.34
CA ASN A 269 -4.71 4.12 -15.78
C ASN A 269 -4.56 4.32 -14.27
N PHE A 270 -3.36 4.08 -13.72
CA PHE A 270 -3.08 4.32 -12.31
C PHE A 270 -3.00 5.82 -12.03
N ALA A 271 -4.11 6.40 -11.58
CA ALA A 271 -4.22 7.84 -11.36
C ALA A 271 -3.09 8.39 -10.47
N LYS A 272 -2.68 7.66 -9.43
CA LYS A 272 -1.62 8.11 -8.52
C LYS A 272 -0.25 8.21 -9.21
N ALA A 273 0.09 7.29 -10.10
CA ALA A 273 1.33 7.38 -10.89
C ALA A 273 1.26 8.50 -11.95
N LEU A 274 0.09 8.71 -12.57
CA LEU A 274 -0.11 9.82 -13.50
C LEU A 274 0.03 11.18 -12.81
N ILE A 275 -0.50 11.31 -11.58
CA ILE A 275 -0.35 12.52 -10.75
C ILE A 275 1.11 12.71 -10.35
N LEU A 276 1.79 11.65 -9.88
CA LEU A 276 3.21 11.70 -9.53
C LEU A 276 4.06 12.16 -10.72
N LYS A 277 3.76 11.69 -11.94
CA LYS A 277 4.41 12.15 -13.17
C LYS A 277 4.18 13.65 -13.41
N ALA A 278 2.94 14.11 -13.27
CA ALA A 278 2.60 15.52 -13.43
C ALA A 278 3.29 16.41 -12.39
N GLU A 279 3.37 15.97 -11.13
CA GLU A 279 4.06 16.69 -10.05
C GLU A 279 5.57 16.77 -10.30
N ALA A 280 6.21 15.66 -10.70
CA ALA A 280 7.63 15.65 -11.06
C ALA A 280 7.92 16.59 -12.25
N ASN A 281 7.10 16.55 -13.30
CA ASN A 281 7.22 17.44 -14.44
C ASN A 281 7.02 18.91 -14.06
N LYS A 282 6.13 19.20 -13.11
CA LYS A 282 5.93 20.56 -12.57
C LYS A 282 7.17 21.08 -11.87
N VAL A 283 7.86 20.26 -11.07
CA VAL A 283 9.14 20.64 -10.45
C VAL A 283 10.18 20.98 -11.51
N GLN A 284 10.32 20.14 -12.54
CA GLN A 284 11.26 20.41 -13.64
C GLN A 284 10.90 21.67 -14.42
N TRP A 285 9.60 21.91 -14.67
CA TRP A 285 9.10 23.12 -15.33
C TRP A 285 9.40 24.39 -14.53
N GLN A 286 9.27 24.35 -13.20
CA GLN A 286 9.59 25.48 -12.33
C GLN A 286 11.06 25.88 -12.39
N ASN A 287 11.94 24.89 -12.55
CA ASN A 287 13.39 25.06 -12.63
C ASN A 287 13.90 25.35 -14.06
N GLU A 288 13.04 25.27 -15.07
CA GLU A 288 13.41 25.55 -16.45
C GLU A 288 13.59 27.06 -16.70
N THR A 289 14.68 27.38 -17.39
CA THR A 289 15.12 28.75 -17.71
C THR A 289 14.96 29.09 -19.19
N ASP A 290 14.88 28.10 -20.08
CA ASP A 290 14.58 28.30 -21.49
C ASP A 290 13.08 28.53 -21.68
N GLU A 291 12.71 29.73 -22.13
CA GLU A 291 11.30 30.16 -22.23
C GLU A 291 10.48 29.31 -23.23
N GLU A 292 11.07 28.89 -24.35
CA GLU A 292 10.35 28.08 -25.35
C GLU A 292 10.11 26.66 -24.81
N LYS A 293 11.14 26.07 -24.19
CA LYS A 293 11.01 24.76 -23.54
C LYS A 293 10.04 24.82 -22.37
N LYS A 294 10.08 25.88 -21.57
CA LYS A 294 9.15 26.10 -20.44
C LYS A 294 7.70 26.20 -20.90
N LYS A 295 7.45 26.87 -22.03
CA LYS A 295 6.11 26.94 -22.64
C LYS A 295 5.64 25.56 -23.12
N GLN A 296 6.50 24.79 -23.77
CA GLN A 296 6.18 23.43 -24.20
C GLN A 296 5.85 22.52 -23.00
N MET A 297 6.68 22.56 -21.95
CA MET A 297 6.47 21.79 -20.73
C MET A 297 5.16 22.14 -20.02
N LEU A 298 4.74 23.42 -20.05
CA LEU A 298 3.45 23.84 -19.53
C LEU A 298 2.29 23.20 -20.30
N THR A 299 2.34 23.23 -21.64
CA THR A 299 1.34 22.56 -22.49
C THR A 299 1.29 21.05 -22.22
N ASP A 300 2.44 20.40 -22.06
CA ASP A 300 2.50 18.97 -21.74
C ASP A 300 1.89 18.66 -20.36
N LEU A 301 2.10 19.53 -19.38
CA LEU A 301 1.50 19.42 -18.05
C LEU A 301 -0.03 19.59 -18.10
N GLU A 302 -0.53 20.57 -18.85
CA GLU A 302 -1.98 20.77 -19.06
C GLU A 302 -2.63 19.54 -19.69
N ASN A 303 -1.98 18.94 -20.69
CA ASN A 303 -2.44 17.71 -21.33
C ASN A 303 -2.47 16.51 -20.36
N GLN A 304 -1.45 16.38 -19.50
CA GLN A 304 -1.41 15.35 -18.46
C GLN A 304 -2.57 15.49 -17.47
N LEU A 305 -2.82 16.71 -16.99
CA LEU A 305 -3.93 17.00 -16.06
C LEU A 305 -5.30 16.76 -16.70
N ALA A 306 -5.46 17.15 -17.97
CA ALA A 306 -6.67 16.88 -18.74
C ALA A 306 -6.91 15.37 -18.91
N HIS A 307 -5.87 14.59 -19.20
CA HIS A 307 -5.96 13.14 -19.29
C HIS A 307 -6.44 12.51 -17.97
N ILE A 308 -5.83 12.89 -16.84
CA ILE A 308 -6.22 12.42 -15.50
C ILE A 308 -7.70 12.74 -15.22
N HIS A 309 -8.15 13.96 -15.55
CA HIS A 309 -9.54 14.36 -15.37
C HIS A 309 -10.50 13.51 -16.24
N ASN A 310 -10.13 13.24 -17.49
CA ASN A 310 -10.92 12.44 -18.44
C ASN A 310 -11.01 10.96 -18.06
N LEU A 311 -10.01 10.43 -17.34
CA LEU A 311 -10.09 9.09 -16.76
C LEU A 311 -11.15 8.98 -15.65
N GLY A 312 -11.67 10.09 -15.15
CA GLY A 312 -12.66 10.13 -14.07
C GLY A 312 -12.05 10.32 -12.69
N TYR A 313 -10.73 10.54 -12.59
CA TYR A 313 -10.10 10.88 -11.30
C TYR A 313 -10.64 12.21 -10.79
N ARG A 314 -10.96 12.25 -9.50
CA ARG A 314 -11.27 13.46 -8.75
C ARG A 314 -10.50 13.40 -7.43
N GLN A 315 -9.90 14.52 -7.04
CA GLN A 315 -9.24 14.60 -5.74
C GLN A 315 -10.32 14.57 -4.65
N MET A 316 -10.23 13.61 -3.75
CA MET A 316 -11.06 13.57 -2.55
C MET A 316 -10.41 14.47 -1.48
N PRO A 317 -11.10 15.50 -0.97
CA PRO A 317 -10.60 16.28 0.15
C PRO A 317 -10.41 15.41 1.40
N GLU A 318 -9.39 15.70 2.20
CA GLU A 318 -9.06 14.90 3.40
C GLU A 318 -10.21 14.83 4.41
N GLU A 319 -10.95 15.93 4.60
CA GLU A 319 -12.12 15.94 5.48
C GLU A 319 -13.21 14.97 5.00
N MET A 320 -13.42 14.90 3.69
CA MET A 320 -14.38 13.95 3.10
C MET A 320 -13.91 12.52 3.29
N TYR A 321 -12.60 12.27 3.17
CA TYR A 321 -12.00 10.97 3.47
C TYR A 321 -12.18 10.57 4.94
N LEU A 322 -11.98 11.49 5.87
CA LEU A 322 -12.18 11.24 7.30
C LEU A 322 -13.65 10.93 7.62
N ASN A 323 -14.59 11.70 7.06
CA ASN A 323 -16.02 11.45 7.21
C ASN A 323 -16.40 10.08 6.62
N TRP A 324 -15.82 9.74 5.47
CA TRP A 324 -15.96 8.43 4.86
C TRP A 324 -15.46 7.30 5.77
N LEU A 325 -14.25 7.42 6.31
CA LEU A 325 -13.69 6.45 7.26
C LEU A 325 -14.55 6.26 8.51
N VAL A 326 -15.13 7.35 9.04
CA VAL A 326 -16.07 7.26 10.17
C VAL A 326 -17.31 6.48 9.76
N SER A 327 -17.87 6.75 8.57
CA SER A 327 -19.03 6.01 8.05
C SER A 327 -18.75 4.51 7.89
N LEU A 328 -17.51 4.12 7.55
CA LEU A 328 -17.08 2.71 7.50
C LEU A 328 -17.31 1.97 8.82
N LYS A 329 -17.20 2.70 9.93
CA LYS A 329 -17.35 2.15 11.27
C LYS A 329 -18.78 2.30 11.80
N THR A 330 -19.42 3.43 11.58
CA THR A 330 -20.72 3.76 12.19
C THR A 330 -21.92 3.21 11.40
N GLU A 331 -21.80 3.02 10.09
CA GLU A 331 -22.89 2.55 9.21
C GLU A 331 -22.73 1.08 8.77
N ARG A 332 -21.97 0.28 9.54
CA ARG A 332 -21.65 -1.12 9.22
C ARG A 332 -22.87 -1.95 8.80
N GLU A 333 -23.96 -1.91 9.57
CA GLU A 333 -25.15 -2.74 9.31
C GLU A 333 -25.80 -2.49 7.94
N LYS A 334 -25.63 -1.28 7.39
CA LYS A 334 -26.22 -0.85 6.12
C LYS A 334 -25.45 -1.38 4.91
N TYR A 335 -24.15 -1.61 5.05
CA TYR A 335 -23.27 -1.83 3.90
C TYR A 335 -22.38 -3.08 3.99
N GLU A 336 -22.41 -3.78 5.12
CA GLU A 336 -21.78 -5.08 5.26
C GLU A 336 -22.50 -6.13 4.40
N ASN A 337 -21.73 -6.88 3.62
CA ASN A 337 -22.23 -8.01 2.87
C ASN A 337 -22.54 -9.18 3.82
N LYS A 338 -23.80 -9.26 4.24
CA LYS A 338 -24.30 -10.29 5.18
C LYS A 338 -24.16 -11.71 4.64
N TYR A 339 -24.04 -11.91 3.33
CA TYR A 339 -23.87 -13.23 2.71
C TYR A 339 -22.47 -13.84 2.94
N LEU A 340 -21.50 -13.05 3.40
CA LEU A 340 -20.13 -13.48 3.66
C LEU A 340 -19.86 -13.83 5.13
N ASN A 341 -20.77 -13.48 6.04
CA ASN A 341 -20.66 -13.78 7.47
C ASN A 341 -21.16 -15.20 7.80
N ASN A 342 -20.47 -16.23 7.31
CA ASN A 342 -20.87 -17.64 7.48
C ASN A 342 -19.96 -18.42 8.44
N PHE A 343 -19.30 -17.76 9.40
CA PHE A 343 -18.56 -18.48 10.45
C PHE A 343 -19.52 -18.96 11.52
N ILE A 344 -19.53 -20.28 11.78
CA ILE A 344 -20.10 -20.83 13.00
C ILE A 344 -19.26 -20.29 14.16
N LYS A 345 -19.82 -19.37 14.95
CA LYS A 345 -19.26 -19.00 16.25
C LYS A 345 -19.42 -20.23 17.15
N ASN A 346 -18.32 -20.91 17.45
CA ASN A 346 -18.30 -21.93 18.51
C ASN A 346 -18.61 -21.30 19.86
#